data_AF-A0A932TY79-F1
#
_entry.id   AF-A0A932TY79-F1
#
_cell.length_a   1.000
_cell.length_b   1.000
_cell.length_c   1.000
_cell.angle_alpha   90.00
_cell.angle_beta   90.00
_cell.angle_gamma   90.00
#
_symmetry.space_group_name_H-M   'P 1'
#
loop_
_entity.id
_entity.type
_entity.pdbx_description
1 polymer ?
#
loop_
_entity_poly.entity_id
_entity_poly.type
_entity_poly.pdbx_seq_one_letter_code
_entity_poly.pdbx_strand_id
1 'polypeptide(L)'
;MAHLARTCRVLAAVALAAVLGVGVGPPLPALAHAGFVSAYPAPGTVLARPPAEVRIWFSEEVEPRFSSIRVLDSTGARADAALAQPYPGDAKALVVPLAPLGDGIYTIAWQALSAVDGHTTKGSFTFAVGAAELAAQLSAPAPAGSILPPSLVEVLLRFLLFASAAATGGVIVFRYLVLLPAAAAARLRLTWDRAPDAVLRWGALTLLGAALGLAALRLAAAGPDALVATRVGLLLLARAGLAAALLALAWWAPRTWPQRSDIALVALLGVLLTIGLNSHNAAARGASGVAIILDYLHLLAMAAWSGGLAALLLFLITGLKVLPERERPRLLRWLLPASRCWLAARWACSSPPVYIAP
;
A
#
# COMPACT_ATOMS: atom_id res chain seq x y z
N MET A 1 -37.17 3.92 21.97
CA MET A 1 -35.73 4.26 21.97
C MET A 1 -34.78 3.07 22.06
N ALA A 2 -35.01 2.10 22.96
CA ALA A 2 -34.16 0.91 23.10
C ALA A 2 -34.08 0.04 21.83
N HIS A 3 -35.18 -0.08 21.08
CA HIS A 3 -35.20 -0.81 19.80
C HIS A 3 -34.29 -0.17 18.75
N LEU A 4 -34.37 1.16 18.57
CA LEU A 4 -33.57 1.88 17.57
C LEU A 4 -32.07 1.75 17.86
N ALA A 5 -31.68 1.85 19.13
CA ALA A 5 -30.29 1.67 19.58
C ALA A 5 -29.80 0.22 19.42
N ARG A 6 -30.65 -0.79 19.61
CA ARG A 6 -30.32 -2.20 19.32
C ARG A 6 -30.14 -2.45 17.82
N THR A 7 -31.03 -1.94 16.98
CA THR A 7 -30.91 -2.07 15.51
C THR A 7 -29.63 -1.41 14.99
N CYS A 8 -29.26 -0.22 15.46
CA CYS A 8 -28.00 0.41 15.05
C CYS A 8 -26.76 -0.39 15.47
N ARG A 9 -26.77 -1.04 16.64
CA ARG A 9 -25.65 -1.89 17.10
C ARG A 9 -25.54 -3.17 16.27
N VAL A 10 -26.67 -3.79 15.93
CA VAL A 10 -26.70 -5.01 15.10
C VAL A 10 -26.24 -4.70 13.68
N LEU A 11 -26.72 -3.61 13.08
CA LEU A 11 -26.28 -3.19 11.75
C LEU A 11 -24.79 -2.82 11.71
N ALA A 12 -24.28 -2.17 12.76
CA ALA A 12 -22.84 -1.90 12.89
C ALA A 12 -22.01 -3.18 13.03
N ALA A 13 -22.49 -4.16 13.80
CA ALA A 13 -21.82 -5.45 13.96
C ALA A 13 -21.83 -6.28 12.67
N VAL A 14 -22.93 -6.26 11.91
CA VAL A 14 -23.03 -6.94 10.60
C VAL A 14 -22.16 -6.25 9.56
N ALA A 15 -22.14 -4.91 9.52
CA ALA A 15 -21.22 -4.17 8.64
C ALA A 15 -19.76 -4.44 8.98
N LEU A 16 -19.41 -4.47 10.29
CA LEU A 16 -18.07 -4.82 10.75
C LEU A 16 -17.71 -6.27 10.37
N ALA A 17 -18.63 -7.22 10.56
CA ALA A 17 -18.41 -8.62 10.18
C ALA A 17 -18.30 -8.81 8.67
N ALA A 18 -19.05 -8.05 7.86
CA ALA A 18 -18.95 -8.07 6.41
C ALA A 18 -17.61 -7.49 5.93
N VAL A 19 -17.15 -6.38 6.54
CA VAL A 19 -15.82 -5.81 6.25
C VAL A 19 -14.70 -6.76 6.66
N LEU A 20 -14.83 -7.46 7.78
CA LEU A 20 -13.86 -8.47 8.23
C LEU A 20 -13.93 -9.76 7.41
N GLY A 21 -15.09 -10.10 6.86
CA GLY A 21 -15.35 -11.37 6.15
C GLY A 21 -14.92 -11.40 4.68
N VAL A 22 -14.71 -10.26 4.03
CA VAL A 22 -14.32 -10.18 2.60
C VAL A 22 -12.87 -10.65 2.32
N GLY A 23 -12.09 -10.98 3.35
CA GLY A 23 -10.66 -11.33 3.22
C GLY A 23 -10.26 -12.82 3.29
N VAL A 24 -11.20 -13.78 3.30
CA VAL A 24 -10.86 -15.19 3.65
C VAL A 24 -10.38 -16.05 2.46
N GLY A 25 -10.17 -15.47 1.28
CA GLY A 25 -9.56 -16.19 0.15
C GLY A 25 -8.03 -16.30 0.30
N PRO A 26 -7.39 -17.41 -0.10
CA PRO A 26 -5.94 -17.44 -0.22
C PRO A 26 -5.50 -16.40 -1.27
N PRO A 27 -4.52 -15.52 -0.97
CA PRO A 27 -4.02 -14.58 -1.96
C PRO A 27 -3.45 -15.35 -3.14
N LEU A 28 -3.82 -14.96 -4.36
CA LEU A 28 -3.12 -15.45 -5.56
C LEU A 28 -1.65 -15.00 -5.47
N PRO A 29 -0.67 -15.84 -5.85
CA PRO A 29 0.73 -15.45 -5.84
C PRO A 29 0.92 -14.26 -6.79
N ALA A 30 1.25 -13.10 -6.23
CA ALA A 30 1.63 -11.93 -7.00
C ALA A 30 3.11 -12.06 -7.41
N LEU A 31 3.40 -12.01 -8.71
CA LEU A 31 4.75 -12.00 -9.29
C LEU A 31 5.40 -10.61 -9.14
N ALA A 32 5.56 -10.17 -7.89
CA ALA A 32 5.76 -8.76 -7.55
C ALA A 32 7.16 -8.41 -7.03
N HIS A 33 8.20 -9.21 -7.33
CA HIS A 33 9.57 -8.97 -6.85
C HIS A 33 10.58 -9.11 -7.99
N ALA A 34 11.79 -8.58 -7.85
CA ALA A 34 12.94 -8.86 -8.73
C ALA A 34 13.46 -10.29 -8.55
N GLY A 35 12.66 -11.28 -8.96
CA GLY A 35 13.01 -12.70 -8.94
C GLY A 35 13.99 -13.05 -10.04
N PHE A 36 14.80 -14.10 -9.82
CA PHE A 36 15.67 -14.67 -10.85
C PHE A 36 14.85 -15.18 -12.03
N VAL A 37 15.22 -14.77 -13.25
CA VAL A 37 14.60 -15.26 -14.50
C VAL A 37 15.57 -16.16 -15.26
N SER A 38 16.78 -15.68 -15.52
CA SER A 38 17.81 -16.42 -16.24
C SER A 38 19.21 -15.88 -15.91
N ALA A 39 20.24 -16.63 -16.29
CA ALA A 39 21.62 -16.19 -16.17
C ALA A 39 22.50 -16.75 -17.29
N TYR A 40 23.62 -16.07 -17.50
CA TYR A 40 24.76 -16.55 -18.27
C TYR A 40 26.01 -16.48 -17.39
N PRO A 41 26.75 -17.58 -17.17
CA PRO A 41 26.41 -18.96 -17.53
C PRO A 41 25.09 -19.41 -16.88
N ALA A 42 24.39 -20.34 -17.54
CA ALA A 42 23.15 -20.85 -16.98
C ALA A 42 23.44 -21.77 -15.77
N PRO A 43 22.51 -21.86 -14.79
CA PRO A 43 22.68 -22.72 -13.64
C PRO A 43 22.96 -24.18 -14.02
N GLY A 44 23.96 -24.78 -13.35
CA GLY A 44 24.35 -26.17 -13.57
C GLY A 44 25.07 -26.44 -14.89
N THR A 45 25.45 -25.41 -15.65
CA THR A 45 26.16 -25.60 -16.92
C THR A 45 27.64 -25.87 -16.72
N VAL A 46 28.20 -26.71 -17.60
CA VAL A 46 29.64 -26.91 -17.75
C VAL A 46 30.08 -26.25 -19.05
N LEU A 47 31.02 -25.30 -18.95
CA LEU A 47 31.58 -24.59 -20.08
C LEU A 47 32.95 -25.17 -20.45
N ALA A 48 33.17 -25.41 -21.74
CA ALA A 48 34.47 -25.85 -22.24
C ALA A 48 35.57 -24.78 -22.12
N ARG A 49 35.19 -23.50 -22.00
CA ARG A 49 36.11 -22.36 -21.86
C ARG A 49 35.57 -21.39 -20.81
N PRO A 50 36.46 -20.70 -20.08
CA PRO A 50 36.04 -19.74 -19.08
C PRO A 50 35.27 -18.56 -19.71
N PRO A 51 34.10 -18.18 -19.17
CA PRO A 51 33.37 -17.01 -19.60
C PRO A 51 34.09 -15.72 -19.14
N ALA A 52 33.94 -14.63 -19.90
CA ALA A 52 34.52 -13.34 -19.53
C ALA A 52 33.72 -12.62 -18.44
N GLU A 53 32.44 -12.98 -18.25
CA GLU A 53 31.51 -12.30 -17.35
C GLU A 53 30.35 -13.19 -16.96
N VAL A 54 29.69 -12.82 -15.87
CA VAL A 54 28.41 -13.36 -15.44
C VAL A 54 27.33 -12.31 -15.64
N ARG A 55 26.19 -12.71 -16.19
CA ARG A 55 24.98 -11.90 -16.35
C ARG A 55 23.81 -12.58 -15.66
N ILE A 56 22.97 -11.82 -14.98
CA ILE A 56 21.73 -12.31 -14.37
C ILE A 56 20.59 -11.38 -14.77
N TRP A 57 19.51 -11.97 -15.28
CA TRP A 57 18.25 -11.29 -15.59
C TRP A 57 17.22 -11.55 -14.49
N PHE A 58 16.48 -10.51 -14.15
CA PHE A 58 15.44 -10.50 -13.14
C PHE A 58 14.07 -10.19 -13.75
N SER A 59 12.99 -10.49 -13.03
CA SER A 59 11.61 -10.20 -13.48
C SER A 59 11.29 -8.70 -13.46
N GLU A 60 11.99 -7.93 -12.63
CA GLU A 60 11.81 -6.49 -12.44
C GLU A 60 13.14 -5.74 -12.57
N GLU A 61 13.03 -4.42 -12.69
CA GLU A 61 14.20 -3.54 -12.66
C GLU A 61 14.84 -3.57 -11.28
N VAL A 62 16.17 -3.49 -11.25
CA VAL A 62 16.94 -3.53 -10.01
C VAL A 62 17.65 -2.22 -9.74
N GLU A 63 17.81 -1.88 -8.45
CA GLU A 63 18.63 -0.79 -7.95
C GLU A 63 20.09 -1.25 -7.91
N PRO A 64 20.94 -0.85 -8.89
CA PRO A 64 22.25 -1.47 -9.09
C PRO A 64 23.21 -1.21 -7.92
N ARG A 65 23.15 0.00 -7.35
CA ARG A 65 23.97 0.42 -6.20
C ARG A 65 23.69 -0.38 -4.92
N PHE A 66 22.52 -1.02 -4.85
CA PHE A 66 22.09 -1.83 -3.70
C PHE A 66 21.93 -3.31 -4.07
N SER A 67 22.46 -3.71 -5.22
CA SER A 67 22.46 -5.09 -5.71
C SER A 67 23.89 -5.58 -5.89
N SER A 68 24.10 -6.89 -5.79
CA SER A 68 25.44 -7.48 -5.92
C SER A 68 25.39 -8.87 -6.56
N ILE A 69 26.47 -9.18 -7.28
CA ILE A 69 26.81 -10.52 -7.74
C ILE A 69 28.22 -10.80 -7.22
N ARG A 70 28.41 -11.94 -6.58
CA ARG A 70 29.71 -12.45 -6.14
C ARG A 70 29.93 -13.79 -6.81
N VAL A 71 31.11 -13.97 -7.39
CA VAL A 71 31.51 -15.24 -8.00
C VAL A 71 32.65 -15.80 -7.17
N LEU A 72 32.47 -17.02 -6.69
CA LEU A 72 33.38 -17.69 -5.74
C LEU A 72 33.88 -18.99 -6.36
N ASP A 73 35.15 -19.32 -6.17
CA ASP A 73 35.69 -20.64 -6.50
C ASP A 73 35.38 -21.67 -5.39
N SER A 74 35.85 -22.91 -5.57
CA SER A 74 35.66 -24.00 -4.61
C SER A 74 36.34 -23.79 -3.25
N THR A 75 37.29 -22.85 -3.15
CA THR A 75 37.94 -22.46 -1.89
C THR A 75 37.20 -21.33 -1.17
N GLY A 76 36.19 -20.73 -1.83
CA GLY A 76 35.47 -19.55 -1.35
C GLY A 76 36.17 -18.23 -1.70
N ALA A 77 37.25 -18.25 -2.48
CA ALA A 77 37.92 -17.04 -2.95
C ALA A 77 37.13 -16.37 -4.08
N ARG A 78 37.21 -15.03 -4.17
CA ARG A 78 36.51 -14.28 -5.22
C ARG A 78 37.16 -14.50 -6.59
N ALA A 79 36.32 -14.80 -7.57
CA ALA A 79 36.67 -15.00 -8.97
C ALA A 79 36.12 -13.89 -9.89
N ASP A 80 35.37 -12.93 -9.33
CA ASP A 80 34.94 -11.73 -10.03
C ASP A 80 36.03 -10.63 -10.03
N ALA A 81 36.09 -9.84 -11.11
CA ALA A 81 37.12 -8.82 -11.32
C ALA A 81 36.69 -7.42 -10.86
N ALA A 82 35.39 -7.18 -10.68
CA ALA A 82 34.83 -5.89 -10.29
C ALA A 82 33.48 -6.04 -9.59
N LEU A 83 32.92 -4.92 -9.13
CA LEU A 83 31.53 -4.90 -8.65
C LEU A 83 30.54 -5.08 -9.81
N ALA A 84 29.39 -5.67 -9.51
CA ALA A 84 28.30 -5.80 -10.46
C ALA A 84 27.80 -4.42 -10.95
N GLN A 85 27.46 -4.34 -12.23
CA GLN A 85 26.96 -3.15 -12.89
C GLN A 85 25.66 -3.45 -13.65
N PRO A 86 24.86 -2.42 -13.99
CA PRO A 86 23.71 -2.59 -14.90
C PRO A 86 24.17 -3.16 -16.24
N TYR A 87 23.43 -4.10 -16.79
CA TYR A 87 23.68 -4.55 -18.16
C TYR A 87 23.27 -3.45 -19.15
N PRO A 88 24.13 -3.08 -20.12
CA PRO A 88 23.80 -2.05 -21.09
C PRO A 88 22.51 -2.35 -21.85
N GLY A 89 21.55 -1.42 -21.80
CA GLY A 89 20.27 -1.54 -22.49
C GLY A 89 19.20 -2.36 -21.77
N ASP A 90 19.50 -2.99 -20.63
CA ASP A 90 18.54 -3.78 -19.84
C ASP A 90 18.66 -3.53 -18.34
N ALA A 91 17.71 -2.78 -17.78
CA ALA A 91 17.69 -2.44 -16.36
C ALA A 91 17.19 -3.57 -15.45
N LYS A 92 16.71 -4.67 -16.05
CA LYS A 92 16.38 -5.90 -15.32
C LYS A 92 17.57 -6.85 -15.25
N ALA A 93 18.74 -6.44 -15.73
CA ALA A 93 19.91 -7.29 -15.75
C ALA A 93 21.13 -6.64 -15.10
N LEU A 94 21.90 -7.47 -14.42
CA LEU A 94 23.21 -7.12 -13.87
C LEU A 94 24.29 -7.95 -14.55
N VAL A 95 25.46 -7.34 -14.70
CA VAL A 95 26.66 -7.97 -15.24
C VAL A 95 27.83 -7.78 -14.29
N VAL A 96 28.66 -8.80 -14.14
CA VAL A 96 29.91 -8.74 -13.41
C VAL A 96 31.03 -9.37 -14.24
N PRO A 97 32.13 -8.65 -14.53
CA PRO A 97 33.27 -9.24 -15.22
C PRO A 97 34.00 -10.23 -14.32
N LEU A 98 34.58 -11.26 -14.92
CA LEU A 98 35.33 -12.29 -14.22
C LEU A 98 36.83 -12.06 -14.36
N ALA A 99 37.58 -12.44 -13.33
CA ALA A 99 39.02 -12.62 -13.45
C ALA A 99 39.30 -13.84 -14.36
N PRO A 100 40.53 -14.02 -14.87
CA PRO A 100 40.89 -15.25 -15.57
C PRO A 100 40.56 -16.48 -14.72
N LEU A 101 39.69 -17.35 -15.24
CA LEU A 101 39.24 -18.55 -14.55
C LEU A 101 40.01 -19.78 -15.03
N GLY A 102 40.36 -20.66 -14.10
CA GLY A 102 40.86 -22.00 -14.40
C GLY A 102 39.71 -23.01 -14.48
N ASP A 103 40.09 -24.28 -14.65
CA ASP A 103 39.13 -25.39 -14.56
C ASP A 103 38.66 -25.55 -13.10
N GLY A 104 37.36 -25.74 -12.90
CA GLY A 104 36.78 -25.85 -11.57
C GLY A 104 35.28 -25.54 -11.49
N ILE A 105 34.73 -25.69 -10.28
CA ILE A 105 33.35 -25.32 -9.94
C ILE A 105 33.35 -23.91 -9.35
N TYR A 106 32.43 -23.09 -9.85
CA TYR A 106 32.24 -21.73 -9.41
C TYR A 106 30.81 -21.54 -8.87
N THR A 107 30.68 -20.81 -7.77
CA THR A 107 29.40 -20.42 -7.17
C THR A 107 29.12 -18.97 -7.45
N ILE A 108 27.98 -18.69 -8.07
CA ILE A 108 27.44 -17.35 -8.25
C ILE A 108 26.42 -17.11 -7.14
N ALA A 109 26.68 -16.15 -6.27
CA ALA A 109 25.76 -15.69 -5.23
C ALA A 109 25.32 -14.26 -5.53
N TRP A 110 24.01 -14.01 -5.49
CA TRP A 110 23.46 -12.71 -5.84
C TRP A 110 22.49 -12.19 -4.77
N GLN A 111 22.39 -10.87 -4.71
CA GLN A 111 21.39 -10.12 -3.97
C GLN A 111 20.89 -9.01 -4.89
N ALA A 112 19.59 -8.96 -5.15
CA ALA A 112 18.99 -7.95 -6.00
C ALA A 112 17.97 -7.15 -5.21
N LEU A 113 18.05 -5.83 -5.30
CA LEU A 113 17.04 -4.95 -4.76
C LEU A 113 16.17 -4.44 -5.90
N SER A 114 14.87 -4.71 -5.87
CA SER A 114 13.97 -4.20 -6.89
C SER A 114 13.81 -2.68 -6.79
N ALA A 115 13.86 -2.02 -7.94
CA ALA A 115 13.54 -0.60 -8.09
C ALA A 115 12.03 -0.33 -8.07
N VAL A 116 11.22 -1.40 -8.16
CA VAL A 116 9.76 -1.33 -8.27
C VAL A 116 9.08 -1.38 -6.91
N ASP A 117 9.28 -2.46 -6.15
CA ASP A 117 8.62 -2.70 -4.86
C ASP A 117 9.50 -2.33 -3.64
N GLY A 118 10.82 -2.18 -3.86
CA GLY A 118 11.81 -1.91 -2.82
C GLY A 118 12.16 -3.12 -1.96
N HIS A 119 11.87 -4.35 -2.41
CA HIS A 119 12.21 -5.59 -1.72
C HIS A 119 13.47 -6.23 -2.27
N THR A 120 14.15 -6.99 -1.39
CA THR A 120 15.42 -7.63 -1.69
C THR A 120 15.22 -9.12 -1.89
N THR A 121 15.65 -9.64 -3.03
CA THR A 121 15.72 -11.07 -3.33
C THR A 121 17.17 -11.55 -3.26
N LYS A 122 17.37 -12.82 -2.92
CA LYS A 122 18.69 -13.45 -2.82
C LYS A 122 18.65 -14.85 -3.41
N GLY A 123 19.79 -15.31 -3.90
CA GLY A 123 19.95 -16.69 -4.35
C GLY A 123 21.39 -17.02 -4.70
N SER A 124 21.62 -18.28 -5.04
CA SER A 124 22.88 -18.75 -5.57
C SER A 124 22.68 -19.92 -6.52
N PHE A 125 23.64 -20.12 -7.42
CA PHE A 125 23.75 -21.29 -8.27
C PHE A 125 25.21 -21.53 -8.64
N THR A 126 25.50 -22.69 -9.22
CA THR A 126 26.85 -23.06 -9.64
C THR A 126 26.96 -23.24 -11.14
N PHE A 127 28.17 -23.07 -11.67
CA PHE A 127 28.58 -23.50 -13.01
C PHE A 127 29.98 -24.10 -12.91
N ALA A 128 30.42 -24.82 -13.93
CA ALA A 128 31.78 -25.34 -14.01
C ALA A 128 32.47 -24.92 -15.30
N VAL A 129 33.81 -24.86 -15.26
CA VAL A 129 34.69 -24.70 -16.41
C VAL A 129 35.56 -25.95 -16.53
N GLY A 130 35.70 -26.48 -17.73
CA GLY A 130 36.57 -27.63 -18.01
C GLY A 130 35.83 -28.96 -18.10
N ALA A 131 36.34 -29.98 -17.40
CA ALA A 131 35.98 -31.39 -17.64
C ALA A 131 34.50 -31.72 -17.41
N ALA A 132 33.94 -32.55 -18.31
CA ALA A 132 32.56 -33.03 -18.24
C ALA A 132 32.24 -33.84 -16.96
N GLU A 133 33.26 -34.37 -16.28
CA GLU A 133 33.13 -35.10 -15.01
C GLU A 133 32.66 -34.20 -13.86
N LEU A 134 32.92 -32.88 -13.93
CA LEU A 134 32.37 -31.90 -12.99
C LEU A 134 30.84 -31.79 -13.13
N ALA A 135 30.26 -32.14 -14.28
CA ALA A 135 28.80 -32.12 -14.49
C ALA A 135 28.09 -33.06 -13.51
N ALA A 136 28.70 -34.21 -13.17
CA ALA A 136 28.13 -35.16 -12.21
C ALA A 136 28.13 -34.61 -10.77
N GLN A 137 29.00 -33.64 -10.47
CA GLN A 137 29.09 -32.97 -9.17
C GLN A 137 28.14 -31.75 -9.07
N LEU A 138 27.67 -31.22 -10.20
CA LEU A 138 26.68 -30.13 -10.26
C LEU A 138 25.25 -30.66 -10.04
N SER A 139 25.02 -31.33 -8.90
CA SER A 139 23.67 -31.70 -8.44
C SER A 139 23.04 -30.56 -7.63
N ALA A 140 22.91 -29.37 -8.22
CA ALA A 140 22.23 -28.25 -7.56
C ALA A 140 20.84 -28.02 -8.21
N PRO A 141 19.76 -27.93 -7.42
CA PRO A 141 18.46 -27.55 -7.95
C PRO A 141 18.52 -26.15 -8.58
N ALA A 142 17.61 -25.88 -9.53
CA ALA A 142 17.47 -24.56 -10.14
C ALA A 142 17.47 -23.45 -9.05
N PRO A 143 18.09 -22.28 -9.29
CA PRO A 143 18.13 -21.21 -8.32
C PRO A 143 16.70 -20.77 -7.97
N ALA A 144 16.21 -21.24 -6.83
CA ALA A 144 15.05 -20.65 -6.20
C ALA A 144 15.53 -19.36 -5.55
N GLY A 145 15.25 -18.22 -6.16
CA GLY A 145 15.35 -16.96 -5.44
C GLY A 145 14.48 -17.07 -4.19
N SER A 146 15.08 -16.97 -3.01
CA SER A 146 14.29 -16.99 -1.77
C SER A 146 13.58 -15.65 -1.66
N ILE A 147 12.31 -15.61 -2.02
CA ILE A 147 11.42 -14.50 -1.72
C ILE A 147 11.00 -14.70 -0.27
N LEU A 148 11.58 -13.91 0.64
CA LEU A 148 11.07 -13.88 2.01
C LEU A 148 9.68 -13.22 1.94
N PRO A 149 8.60 -13.89 2.40
CA PRO A 149 7.30 -13.25 2.47
C PRO A 149 7.41 -11.97 3.32
N PRO A 150 6.59 -10.94 3.04
CA PRO A 150 6.61 -9.73 3.82
C PRO A 150 6.40 -10.08 5.30
N SER A 151 7.23 -9.49 6.17
CA SER A 151 7.12 -9.74 7.60
C SER A 151 5.74 -9.33 8.12
N LEU A 152 5.25 -10.00 9.18
CA LEU A 152 3.98 -9.63 9.81
C LEU A 152 3.95 -8.15 10.22
N VAL A 153 5.10 -7.60 10.63
CA VAL A 153 5.27 -6.19 10.96
C VAL A 153 5.04 -5.31 9.72
N GLU A 154 5.62 -5.65 8.57
CA GLU A 154 5.39 -4.90 7.32
C GLU A 154 3.91 -4.93 6.90
N VAL A 155 3.28 -6.10 6.96
CA VAL A 155 1.86 -6.26 6.62
C VAL A 155 1.00 -5.39 7.54
N LEU A 156 1.25 -5.41 8.85
CA LEU A 156 0.54 -4.60 9.83
C LEU A 156 0.74 -3.10 9.57
N LEU A 157 1.97 -2.66 9.31
CA LEU A 157 2.27 -1.26 9.02
C LEU A 157 1.55 -0.78 7.75
N ARG A 158 1.54 -1.58 6.68
CA ARG A 158 0.79 -1.25 5.46
C ARG A 158 -0.71 -1.20 5.73
N PHE A 159 -1.26 -2.17 6.45
CA PHE A 159 -2.67 -2.14 6.84
C PHE A 159 -3.02 -0.88 7.62
N LEU A 160 -2.24 -0.55 8.66
CA LEU A 160 -2.42 0.65 9.46
C LEU A 160 -2.31 1.92 8.61
N LEU A 161 -1.37 1.97 7.66
CA LEU A 161 -1.22 3.09 6.72
C LEU A 161 -2.49 3.30 5.89
N PHE A 162 -3.02 2.25 5.26
CA PHE A 162 -4.23 2.35 4.44
C PHE A 162 -5.49 2.63 5.28
N ALA A 163 -5.64 1.95 6.42
CA ALA A 163 -6.79 2.11 7.30
C ALA A 163 -6.86 3.54 7.89
N SER A 164 -5.73 4.08 8.32
CA SER A 164 -5.66 5.46 8.83
C SER A 164 -5.84 6.50 7.73
N ALA A 165 -5.27 6.30 6.54
CA ALA A 165 -5.53 7.17 5.38
C ALA A 165 -7.01 7.21 5.01
N ALA A 166 -7.65 6.04 4.97
CA ALA A 166 -9.08 5.91 4.69
C ALA A 166 -9.92 6.57 5.78
N ALA A 167 -9.64 6.32 7.07
CA ALA A 167 -10.39 6.93 8.16
C ALA A 167 -10.28 8.47 8.17
N THR A 168 -9.07 9.02 8.00
CA THR A 168 -8.84 10.46 7.98
C THR A 168 -9.45 11.13 6.74
N GLY A 169 -9.30 10.53 5.56
CA GLY A 169 -9.93 11.06 4.34
C GLY A 169 -11.43 10.96 4.36
N GLY A 170 -11.92 9.79 4.76
CA GLY A 170 -13.33 9.50 4.88
C GLY A 170 -14.05 10.45 5.80
N VAL A 171 -13.48 10.80 6.96
CA VAL A 171 -14.13 11.74 7.89
C VAL A 171 -14.20 13.17 7.33
N ILE A 172 -13.17 13.61 6.60
CA ILE A 172 -13.17 14.92 5.92
C ILE A 172 -14.21 14.91 4.81
N VAL A 173 -14.13 13.95 3.90
CA VAL A 173 -15.05 13.82 2.75
C VAL A 173 -16.50 13.69 3.22
N PHE A 174 -16.80 12.81 4.17
CA PHE A 174 -18.13 12.66 4.74
C PHE A 174 -18.64 13.97 5.35
N ARG A 175 -17.79 14.67 6.11
CA ARG A 175 -18.19 15.93 6.75
C ARG A 175 -18.60 16.98 5.72
N TYR A 176 -17.79 17.20 4.69
CA TYR A 176 -18.01 18.29 3.72
C TYR A 176 -18.99 17.94 2.62
N LEU A 177 -18.99 16.71 2.11
CA LEU A 177 -19.84 16.32 0.98
C LEU A 177 -21.21 15.78 1.42
N VAL A 178 -21.34 15.30 2.66
CA VAL A 178 -22.57 14.63 3.10
C VAL A 178 -23.19 15.34 4.31
N LEU A 179 -22.45 15.46 5.41
CA LEU A 179 -23.01 15.88 6.70
C LEU A 179 -23.37 17.37 6.74
N LEU A 180 -22.47 18.26 6.35
CA LEU A 180 -22.71 19.71 6.36
C LEU A 180 -23.83 20.11 5.39
N PRO A 181 -23.88 19.61 4.14
CA PRO A 181 -25.01 19.83 3.25
C PRO A 181 -26.35 19.32 3.82
N ALA A 182 -26.36 18.12 4.43
CA ALA A 182 -27.57 17.58 5.06
C ALA A 182 -28.04 18.42 6.26
N ALA A 183 -27.10 18.92 7.08
CA ALA A 183 -27.41 19.81 8.20
C ALA A 183 -27.96 21.16 7.72
N ALA A 184 -27.37 21.73 6.67
CA ALA A 184 -27.86 22.96 6.04
C ALA A 184 -29.28 22.80 5.48
N ALA A 185 -29.54 21.70 4.75
CA ALA A 185 -30.87 21.38 4.24
C ALA A 185 -31.91 21.15 5.35
N ALA A 186 -31.48 20.61 6.50
CA ALA A 186 -32.29 20.46 7.69
C ALA A 186 -32.41 21.75 8.53
N ARG A 187 -31.69 22.83 8.16
CA ARG A 187 -31.56 24.10 8.90
C ARG A 187 -31.08 23.90 10.34
N LEU A 188 -30.15 22.96 10.54
CA LEU A 188 -29.58 22.62 11.84
C LEU A 188 -28.15 23.15 11.97
N ARG A 189 -27.81 23.60 13.18
CA ARG A 189 -26.41 23.87 13.56
C ARG A 189 -25.86 22.65 14.28
N LEU A 190 -24.83 22.03 13.69
CA LEU A 190 -24.24 20.81 14.22
C LEU A 190 -22.92 21.12 14.94
N THR A 191 -22.77 20.64 16.17
CA THR A 191 -21.54 20.80 16.99
C THR A 191 -20.80 19.47 17.19
N TRP A 192 -20.70 18.68 16.12
CA TRP A 192 -20.04 17.37 16.12
C TRP A 192 -18.57 17.48 15.68
N ASP A 193 -17.75 18.15 16.50
CA ASP A 193 -16.37 18.46 16.11
C ASP A 193 -15.33 17.60 16.83
N ARG A 194 -15.66 17.08 18.02
CA ARG A 194 -14.70 16.29 18.83
C ARG A 194 -14.32 14.96 18.18
N ALA A 195 -15.31 14.22 17.68
CA ALA A 195 -15.08 12.92 17.04
C ALA A 195 -14.24 13.03 15.75
N PRO A 196 -14.56 13.91 14.77
CA PRO A 196 -13.73 14.05 13.59
C PRO A 196 -12.33 14.60 13.89
N ASP A 197 -12.19 15.50 14.88
CA ASP A 197 -10.88 15.99 15.32
C ASP A 197 -10.03 14.89 15.96
N ALA A 198 -10.65 13.99 16.73
CA ALA A 198 -9.97 12.81 17.26
C ALA A 198 -9.53 11.86 16.14
N VAL A 199 -10.38 11.61 15.13
CA VAL A 199 -10.02 10.78 13.96
C VAL A 199 -8.86 11.41 13.18
N LEU A 200 -8.87 12.74 12.98
CA LEU A 200 -7.77 13.44 12.33
C LEU A 200 -6.46 13.30 13.11
N ARG A 201 -6.47 13.48 14.43
CA ARG A 201 -5.27 13.36 15.29
C ARG A 201 -4.70 11.95 15.33
N TRP A 202 -5.53 10.98 15.70
CA TRP A 202 -5.08 9.58 15.84
C TRP A 202 -4.80 8.93 14.49
N GLY A 203 -5.55 9.32 13.46
CA GLY A 203 -5.28 8.92 12.08
C GLY A 203 -3.94 9.46 11.58
N ALA A 204 -3.67 10.77 11.76
CA ALA A 204 -2.38 11.37 11.39
C ALA A 204 -1.20 10.77 12.16
N LEU A 205 -1.39 10.48 13.46
CA LEU A 205 -0.36 9.82 14.27
C LEU A 205 -0.08 8.40 13.76
N THR A 206 -1.12 7.63 13.44
CA THR A 206 -1.00 6.26 12.92
C THR A 206 -0.37 6.27 11.53
N LEU A 207 -0.74 7.22 10.66
CA LEU A 207 -0.12 7.43 9.35
C LEU A 207 1.38 7.69 9.47
N LEU A 208 1.76 8.62 10.35
CA LEU A 208 3.16 8.95 10.59
C LEU A 208 3.92 7.75 11.15
N GLY A 209 3.39 7.08 12.17
CA GLY A 209 4.00 5.89 12.76
C GLY A 209 4.17 4.77 11.75
N ALA A 210 3.16 4.51 10.92
CA ALA A 210 3.24 3.50 9.87
C ALA A 210 4.27 3.87 8.78
N ALA A 211 4.31 5.13 8.34
CA ALA A 211 5.28 5.60 7.36
C ALA A 211 6.74 5.52 7.89
N LEU A 212 6.97 5.94 9.14
CA LEU A 212 8.27 5.83 9.79
C LEU A 212 8.67 4.37 10.03
N GLY A 213 7.74 3.50 10.41
CA GLY A 213 7.99 2.07 10.56
C GLY A 213 8.42 1.42 9.24
N LEU A 214 7.76 1.74 8.13
CA LEU A 214 8.16 1.26 6.80
C LEU A 214 9.53 1.81 6.38
N ALA A 215 9.81 3.09 6.67
CA ALA A 215 11.14 3.67 6.45
C ALA A 215 12.23 2.98 7.32
N ALA A 216 11.91 2.60 8.56
CA ALA A 216 12.83 1.87 9.43
C ALA A 216 13.10 0.45 8.93
N LEU A 217 12.09 -0.28 8.44
CA LEU A 217 12.29 -1.57 7.78
C LEU A 217 13.20 -1.44 6.54
N ARG A 218 12.99 -0.38 5.75
CA ARG A 218 13.81 -0.08 4.58
C ARG A 218 15.27 0.23 4.95
N LEU A 219 15.47 1.07 5.98
CA LEU A 219 16.77 1.39 6.54
C LEU A 219 17.51 0.13 7.02
N ALA A 220 16.81 -0.76 7.72
CA ALA A 220 17.39 -2.01 8.20
C ALA A 220 17.77 -2.97 7.05
N ALA A 221 16.98 -2.99 5.98
CA ALA A 221 17.19 -3.90 4.85
C ALA A 221 18.30 -3.44 3.87
N ALA A 222 18.45 -2.14 3.66
CA ALA A 222 19.29 -1.59 2.58
C ALA A 222 20.17 -0.38 2.98
N GLY A 223 20.17 0.00 4.26
CA GLY A 223 20.98 1.11 4.78
C GLY A 223 20.39 2.50 4.53
N PRO A 224 21.01 3.56 5.09
CA PRO A 224 20.48 4.93 5.05
C PRO A 224 20.46 5.52 3.63
N ASP A 225 21.45 5.16 2.81
CA ASP A 225 21.51 5.58 1.41
C ASP A 225 20.27 5.13 0.65
N ALA A 226 19.68 3.98 0.98
CA ALA A 226 18.49 3.49 0.30
C ALA A 226 17.27 4.40 0.53
N LEU A 227 17.21 5.14 1.64
CA LEU A 227 16.12 6.08 1.91
C LEU A 227 16.22 7.35 1.05
N VAL A 228 17.44 7.81 0.77
CA VAL A 228 17.66 9.10 0.11
C VAL A 228 18.04 8.97 -1.37
N ALA A 229 18.56 7.82 -1.78
CA ALA A 229 19.03 7.58 -3.15
C ALA A 229 18.07 6.76 -4.00
N THR A 230 17.04 6.15 -3.41
CA THR A 230 16.04 5.36 -4.17
C THR A 230 14.70 6.08 -4.23
N ARG A 231 13.97 5.86 -5.32
CA ARG A 231 12.62 6.41 -5.52
C ARG A 231 11.67 6.01 -4.39
N VAL A 232 11.66 4.73 -4.03
CA VAL A 232 10.83 4.18 -2.93
C VAL A 232 11.16 4.88 -1.61
N GLY A 233 12.46 5.06 -1.32
CA GLY A 233 12.92 5.77 -0.12
C GLY A 233 12.44 7.22 -0.06
N LEU A 234 12.60 7.96 -1.15
CA LEU A 234 12.16 9.36 -1.25
C LEU A 234 10.63 9.49 -1.09
N LEU A 235 9.85 8.58 -1.66
CA LEU A 235 8.40 8.54 -1.49
C LEU A 235 7.99 8.26 -0.04
N LEU A 236 8.71 7.38 0.68
CA LEU A 236 8.49 7.13 2.10
C LEU A 236 8.80 8.36 2.96
N LEU A 237 9.89 9.06 2.68
CA LEU A 237 10.25 10.30 3.38
C LEU A 237 9.23 11.42 3.12
N ALA A 238 8.83 11.62 1.87
CA ALA A 238 7.78 12.58 1.50
C ALA A 238 6.47 12.27 2.23
N ARG A 239 6.08 10.98 2.29
CA ARG A 239 4.88 10.53 3.00
C ARG A 239 4.96 10.81 4.49
N ALA A 240 6.09 10.50 5.13
CA ALA A 240 6.32 10.79 6.54
C ALA A 240 6.27 12.30 6.82
N GLY A 241 6.86 13.12 5.95
CA GLY A 241 6.80 14.59 6.06
C GLY A 241 5.37 15.13 5.96
N LEU A 242 4.59 14.66 4.99
CA LEU A 242 3.17 15.04 4.84
C LEU A 242 2.32 14.56 6.02
N ALA A 243 2.55 13.35 6.53
CA ALA A 243 1.85 12.84 7.70
C ALA A 243 2.23 13.62 8.98
N ALA A 244 3.49 14.04 9.12
CA ALA A 244 3.95 14.89 10.21
C ALA A 244 3.31 16.29 10.15
N ALA A 245 3.23 16.88 8.96
CA ALA A 245 2.53 18.15 8.75
C ALA A 245 1.04 18.04 9.09
N LEU A 246 0.39 16.93 8.69
CA LEU A 246 -1.00 16.64 9.04
C LEU A 246 -1.18 16.47 10.56
N LEU A 247 -0.25 15.80 11.24
CA LEU A 247 -0.28 15.63 12.70
C LEU A 247 -0.08 16.97 13.42
N ALA A 248 0.88 17.77 12.98
CA ALA A 248 1.12 19.12 13.49
C ALA A 248 -0.14 20.00 13.36
N LEU A 249 -0.77 19.98 12.18
CA LEU A 249 -2.04 20.64 11.93
C LEU A 249 -3.17 20.06 12.81
N ALA A 250 -3.21 18.75 13.03
CA ALA A 250 -4.23 18.14 13.87
C ALA A 250 -4.11 18.52 15.35
N TRP A 251 -2.89 18.73 15.83
CA TRP A 251 -2.59 18.96 17.23
C TRP A 251 -2.60 20.45 17.61
N TRP A 252 -1.96 21.29 16.80
CA TRP A 252 -1.66 22.68 17.15
C TRP A 252 -2.57 23.70 16.46
N ALA A 253 -3.15 23.37 15.30
CA ALA A 253 -4.04 24.31 14.63
C ALA A 253 -5.36 24.48 15.39
N PRO A 254 -5.80 25.72 15.66
CA PRO A 254 -7.12 25.98 16.24
C PRO A 254 -8.23 25.38 15.39
N ARG A 255 -9.24 24.77 16.02
CA ARG A 255 -10.44 24.26 15.33
C ARG A 255 -11.22 25.35 14.60
N THR A 256 -11.06 26.60 15.02
CA THR A 256 -11.69 27.78 14.43
C THR A 256 -10.99 28.30 13.19
N TRP A 257 -9.79 27.78 12.84
CA TRP A 257 -9.06 28.25 11.67
C TRP A 257 -9.75 27.78 10.37
N PRO A 258 -10.30 28.69 9.55
CA PRO A 258 -11.13 28.31 8.40
C PRO A 258 -10.47 27.37 7.41
N GLN A 259 -9.17 27.53 7.12
CA GLN A 259 -8.46 26.70 6.14
C GLN A 259 -7.95 25.35 6.70
N ARG A 260 -8.15 25.07 7.99
CA ARG A 260 -7.58 23.87 8.63
C ARG A 260 -7.99 22.57 7.93
N SER A 261 -9.25 22.44 7.54
CA SER A 261 -9.75 21.26 6.82
C SER A 261 -9.20 21.13 5.41
N ASP A 262 -9.02 22.25 4.73
CA ASP A 262 -8.59 22.29 3.34
C ASP A 262 -7.12 21.89 3.27
N ILE A 263 -6.30 22.43 4.17
CA ILE A 263 -4.89 22.03 4.32
C ILE A 263 -4.78 20.55 4.71
N ALA A 264 -5.63 20.06 5.61
CA ALA A 264 -5.65 18.65 5.99
C ALA A 264 -5.98 17.74 4.79
N LEU A 265 -6.94 18.16 3.95
CA LEU A 265 -7.30 17.45 2.73
C LEU A 265 -6.14 17.45 1.74
N VAL A 266 -5.52 18.59 1.46
CA VAL A 266 -4.38 18.68 0.54
C VAL A 266 -3.21 17.81 1.01
N ALA A 267 -2.87 17.85 2.29
CA ALA A 267 -1.83 16.99 2.86
C ALA A 267 -2.16 15.51 2.68
N LEU A 268 -3.43 15.11 2.91
CA LEU A 268 -3.86 13.73 2.72
C LEU A 268 -3.87 13.31 1.24
N LEU A 269 -4.29 14.18 0.32
CA LEU A 269 -4.19 13.94 -1.12
C LEU A 269 -2.73 13.68 -1.51
N GLY A 270 -1.80 14.48 -0.97
CA GLY A 270 -0.37 14.25 -1.11
C GLY A 270 0.08 12.90 -0.56
N VAL A 271 -0.38 12.51 0.64
CA VAL A 271 -0.08 11.19 1.22
C VAL A 271 -0.56 10.07 0.29
N LEU A 272 -1.81 10.13 -0.18
CA LEU A 272 -2.37 9.13 -1.10
C LEU A 272 -1.61 9.11 -2.44
N LEU A 273 -1.15 10.26 -2.93
CA LEU A 273 -0.33 10.35 -4.13
C LEU A 273 1.01 9.64 -3.93
N THR A 274 1.69 9.84 -2.80
CA THR A 274 2.94 9.10 -2.51
C THR A 274 2.73 7.59 -2.40
N ILE A 275 1.52 7.13 -2.03
CA ILE A 275 1.17 5.70 -1.99
C ILE A 275 0.94 5.20 -3.42
N GLY A 276 0.17 5.92 -4.23
CA GLY A 276 -0.10 5.58 -5.63
C GLY A 276 1.17 5.60 -6.49
N LEU A 277 2.06 6.56 -6.29
CA LEU A 277 3.36 6.60 -6.95
C LEU A 277 4.27 5.42 -6.53
N ASN A 278 4.03 4.80 -5.38
CA ASN A 278 4.75 3.60 -4.98
C ASN A 278 4.10 2.30 -5.48
N SER A 279 3.14 2.37 -6.43
CA SER A 279 2.54 1.20 -7.07
C SER A 279 3.43 0.62 -8.17
N HIS A 280 3.19 -0.64 -8.52
CA HIS A 280 3.88 -1.31 -9.65
C HIS A 280 3.65 -0.56 -10.97
N ASN A 281 2.42 -0.10 -11.21
CA ASN A 281 2.07 0.66 -12.40
C ASN A 281 2.89 1.95 -12.51
N ALA A 282 3.24 2.57 -11.40
CA ALA A 282 4.02 3.80 -11.36
C ALA A 282 5.54 3.57 -11.46
N ALA A 283 6.01 2.33 -11.27
CA ALA A 283 7.43 2.01 -11.23
C ALA A 283 7.92 1.23 -12.45
N ALA A 284 7.04 0.63 -13.25
CA ALA A 284 7.42 -0.03 -14.50
C ALA A 284 7.94 1.00 -15.54
N ARG A 285 9.06 0.70 -16.23
CA ARG A 285 9.45 1.46 -17.44
C ARG A 285 8.33 1.44 -18.48
N GLY A 286 8.03 2.60 -19.04
CA GLY A 286 6.91 2.78 -19.98
C GLY A 286 5.54 2.84 -19.30
N ALA A 287 5.49 3.02 -17.98
CA ALA A 287 4.26 3.23 -17.22
C ALA A 287 3.30 4.18 -17.95
N SER A 288 2.08 3.70 -18.20
CA SER A 288 1.05 4.56 -18.76
C SER A 288 0.61 5.57 -17.69
N GLY A 289 0.58 6.86 -18.03
CA GLY A 289 0.04 7.88 -17.13
C GLY A 289 -1.40 7.55 -16.71
N VAL A 290 -2.16 6.88 -17.58
CA VAL A 290 -3.51 6.40 -17.30
C VAL A 290 -3.54 5.41 -16.13
N ALA A 291 -2.67 4.40 -16.10
CA ALA A 291 -2.67 3.42 -15.01
C ALA A 291 -2.32 4.06 -13.65
N ILE A 292 -1.36 4.99 -13.63
CA ILE A 292 -1.00 5.75 -12.42
C ILE A 292 -2.19 6.59 -11.92
N ILE A 293 -2.89 7.25 -12.85
CA ILE A 293 -4.09 8.04 -12.53
C ILE A 293 -5.19 7.13 -11.98
N LEU A 294 -5.43 5.96 -12.60
CA LEU A 294 -6.44 5.01 -12.14
C LEU A 294 -6.13 4.46 -10.75
N ASP A 295 -4.87 4.12 -10.46
CA ASP A 295 -4.45 3.71 -9.11
C ASP A 295 -4.72 4.81 -8.09
N TYR A 296 -4.38 6.05 -8.43
CA TYR A 296 -4.61 7.19 -7.55
C TYR A 296 -6.11 7.46 -7.33
N LEU A 297 -6.92 7.43 -8.40
CA LEU A 297 -8.37 7.55 -8.32
C LEU A 297 -8.99 6.41 -7.50
N HIS A 298 -8.47 5.19 -7.61
CA HIS A 298 -8.90 4.06 -6.79
C HIS A 298 -8.62 4.30 -5.31
N LEU A 299 -7.43 4.80 -4.94
CA LEU A 299 -7.10 5.14 -3.56
C LEU A 299 -8.01 6.25 -3.01
N LEU A 300 -8.31 7.27 -3.82
CA LEU A 300 -9.26 8.33 -3.45
C LEU A 300 -10.67 7.78 -3.24
N ALA A 301 -11.14 6.93 -4.16
CA ALA A 301 -12.44 6.29 -4.07
C ALA A 301 -12.53 5.37 -2.83
N MET A 302 -11.48 4.60 -2.54
CA MET A 302 -11.41 3.74 -1.36
C MET A 302 -11.47 4.56 -0.07
N ALA A 303 -10.69 5.64 0.02
CA ALA A 303 -10.71 6.52 1.19
C ALA A 303 -12.07 7.21 1.38
N ALA A 304 -12.68 7.70 0.29
CA ALA A 304 -14.00 8.32 0.32
C ALA A 304 -15.10 7.33 0.69
N TRP A 305 -15.09 6.12 0.13
CA TRP A 305 -16.15 5.13 0.30
C TRP A 305 -16.03 4.39 1.64
N SER A 306 -14.94 3.64 1.86
CA SER A 306 -14.74 2.86 3.09
C SER A 306 -14.62 3.76 4.30
N GLY A 307 -13.82 4.84 4.17
CA GLY A 307 -13.65 5.82 5.23
C GLY A 307 -14.91 6.63 5.48
N GLY A 308 -15.63 7.04 4.43
CA GLY A 308 -16.88 7.79 4.56
C GLY A 308 -17.98 6.97 5.22
N LEU A 309 -18.06 5.67 4.93
CA LEU A 309 -18.99 4.76 5.62
C LEU A 309 -18.65 4.61 7.10
N ALA A 310 -17.36 4.46 7.44
CA ALA A 310 -16.91 4.45 8.83
C ALA A 310 -17.22 5.77 9.55
N ALA A 311 -17.04 6.91 8.88
CA ALA A 311 -17.38 8.23 9.40
C ALA A 311 -18.89 8.41 9.61
N LEU A 312 -19.72 7.91 8.68
CA LEU A 312 -21.17 7.87 8.83
C LEU A 312 -21.58 7.04 10.05
N LEU A 313 -21.03 5.83 10.21
CA LEU A 313 -21.30 4.99 11.38
C LEU A 313 -20.88 5.68 12.69
N LEU A 314 -19.69 6.29 12.71
CA LEU A 314 -19.22 7.08 13.85
C LEU A 314 -20.18 8.23 14.17
N PHE A 315 -20.68 8.92 13.15
CA PHE A 315 -21.67 9.98 13.29
C PHE A 315 -23.00 9.47 13.86
N LEU A 316 -23.50 8.34 13.37
CA LEU A 316 -24.74 7.75 13.87
C LEU A 316 -24.63 7.36 15.35
N ILE A 317 -23.45 6.89 15.79
CA ILE A 317 -23.21 6.46 17.18
C ILE A 317 -22.98 7.64 18.12
N THR A 318 -22.24 8.66 17.67
CA THR A 318 -21.75 9.74 18.53
C THR A 318 -22.39 11.09 18.23
N GLY A 319 -22.61 11.42 16.96
CA GLY A 319 -23.12 12.71 16.50
C GLY A 319 -24.62 12.90 16.68
N LEU A 320 -25.43 11.86 16.47
CA LEU A 320 -26.88 11.95 16.73
C LEU A 320 -27.23 12.26 18.19
N LYS A 321 -26.36 11.91 19.14
CA LYS A 321 -26.52 12.21 20.56
C LYS A 321 -26.37 13.70 20.88
N VAL A 322 -25.67 14.44 20.02
CA VAL A 322 -25.49 15.90 20.15
C VAL A 322 -26.78 16.66 19.82
N LEU A 323 -27.65 16.07 18.99
CA LEU A 323 -28.91 16.69 18.56
C LEU A 323 -30.08 16.34 19.49
N PRO A 324 -31.00 17.30 19.74
CA PRO A 324 -32.30 17.04 20.36
C PRO A 324 -33.07 15.94 19.63
N GLU A 325 -33.80 15.09 20.35
CA GLU A 325 -34.48 13.93 19.76
C GLU A 325 -35.45 14.30 18.64
N ARG A 326 -36.08 15.48 18.76
CA ARG A 326 -37.03 16.03 17.78
C ARG A 326 -36.38 16.41 16.44
N GLU A 327 -35.08 16.69 16.45
CA GLU A 327 -34.33 17.13 15.26
C GLU A 327 -33.66 15.98 14.52
N ARG A 328 -33.38 14.86 15.21
CA ARG A 328 -32.74 13.67 14.61
C ARG A 328 -33.44 13.17 13.33
N PRO A 329 -34.79 13.04 13.28
CA PRO A 329 -35.46 12.59 12.06
C PRO A 329 -35.31 13.57 10.90
N ARG A 330 -35.20 14.87 11.17
CA ARG A 330 -35.03 15.89 10.13
C ARG A 330 -33.69 15.70 9.43
N LEU A 331 -32.62 15.49 10.20
CA LEU A 331 -31.29 15.26 9.65
C LEU A 331 -31.20 13.90 8.93
N LEU A 332 -31.74 12.83 9.53
CA LEU A 332 -31.68 11.49 8.95
C LEU A 332 -32.35 11.38 7.58
N ARG A 333 -33.42 12.18 7.33
CA ARG A 333 -34.08 12.25 6.02
C ARG A 333 -33.16 12.73 4.89
N TRP A 334 -32.17 13.55 5.21
CA TRP A 334 -31.20 14.07 4.26
C TRP A 334 -29.92 13.23 4.21
N LEU A 335 -29.51 12.65 5.34
CA LEU A 335 -28.33 11.77 5.43
C LEU A 335 -28.51 10.41 4.75
N LEU A 336 -29.72 9.84 4.79
CA LEU A 336 -30.01 8.50 4.26
C LEU A 336 -31.08 8.62 3.17
N PRO A 337 -30.70 8.74 1.88
CA PRO A 337 -31.65 8.93 0.78
C PRO A 337 -32.73 7.84 0.73
N ALA A 338 -32.42 6.61 1.14
CA ALA A 338 -33.36 5.49 1.22
C ALA A 338 -34.58 5.75 2.13
N SER A 339 -34.48 6.69 3.08
CA SER A 339 -35.62 7.12 3.91
C SER A 339 -36.70 7.83 3.09
N ARG A 340 -36.38 8.39 1.91
CA ARG A 340 -37.38 8.93 0.97
C ARG A 340 -38.23 7.80 0.36
N CYS A 341 -37.64 6.66 0.03
CA CYS A 341 -38.37 5.50 -0.49
C CYS A 341 -39.27 4.85 0.57
N TRP A 342 -38.78 4.72 1.81
CA TRP A 342 -39.55 4.14 2.91
C TRP A 342 -40.71 5.02 3.40
N LEU A 343 -40.52 6.35 3.44
CA LEU A 343 -41.60 7.28 3.80
C LEU A 343 -42.64 7.45 2.67
N ALA A 344 -42.22 7.39 1.40
CA ALA A 344 -43.14 7.36 0.26
C ALA A 344 -44.01 6.08 0.27
N ALA A 345 -43.42 4.91 0.57
CA ALA A 345 -44.16 3.67 0.73
C ALA A 345 -45.16 3.70 1.91
N ARG A 346 -44.80 4.39 3.00
CA ARG A 346 -45.69 4.53 4.17
C ARG A 346 -46.87 5.48 3.91
N TRP A 347 -46.69 6.47 3.02
CA TRP A 347 -47.77 7.37 2.59
C TRP A 347 -48.76 6.65 1.67
N ALA A 348 -48.26 5.79 0.77
CA ALA A 348 -49.08 4.96 -0.12
C ALA A 348 -49.95 3.93 0.64
N CYS A 349 -49.51 3.44 1.80
CA CYS A 349 -50.30 2.52 2.61
C CYS A 349 -51.28 3.19 3.61
N SER A 350 -51.31 4.52 3.70
CA SER A 350 -52.18 5.26 4.64
C SER A 350 -53.36 5.98 4.00
N SER A 351 -53.56 5.84 2.69
CA SER A 351 -54.74 6.36 2.00
C SER A 351 -55.97 5.51 2.38
N PRO A 352 -57.03 6.11 2.96
CA PRO A 352 -58.25 5.35 3.26
C PRO A 352 -58.89 4.86 1.96
N PRO A 353 -59.53 3.68 1.94
CA PRO A 353 -60.21 3.19 0.75
C PRO A 353 -61.35 4.14 0.40
N VAL A 354 -61.30 4.68 -0.82
CA VAL A 354 -62.42 5.42 -1.40
C VAL A 354 -63.52 4.39 -1.65
N TYR A 355 -64.52 4.37 -0.76
CA TYR A 355 -65.77 3.66 -1.01
C TYR A 355 -66.50 4.40 -2.14
N ILE A 356 -66.53 3.78 -3.32
CA ILE A 356 -67.51 4.10 -4.36
C ILE A 356 -68.69 3.15 -4.09
N ALA A 357 -69.87 3.73 -3.86
CA ALA A 357 -71.13 3.02 -3.73
C ALA A 357 -72.20 3.76 -4.55
N PRO A 358 -73.25 3.05 -5.00
CA PRO A 358 -73.26 2.06 -6.07
C PRO A 358 -73.50 2.67 -7.45
#